data_AF-A0AAU1Y317-F1
#
_entry.id   AF-A0AAU1Y317-F1
#
_cell.length_a   1.000
_cell.length_b   1.000
_cell.length_c   1.000
_cell.angle_alpha   90.00
_cell.angle_beta   90.00
_cell.angle_gamma   90.00
#
_symmetry.space_group_name_H-M   'P 1'
#
loop_
_entity.id
_entity.type
_entity.pdbx_description
1 polymer ?
#
loop_
_entity_poly.entity_id
_entity_poly.type
_entity_poly.pdbx_seq_one_letter_code
_entity_poly.pdbx_strand_id
1 'polypeptide(L)'
;MLDVRKLDLDSPEQPVERITVAQPMELATTRYQNWRSESGYLPVGITVGRPRFFRHSYVSLNFLAPYELMKGPLAGVNDIPLERRVYRERLRLYEHEILAGLQELARKYPGTPAALLCFEKVAELGEACHRRWAAEWFEERYGWEVPELEPPAGTAPSQPRKPKPPAPETLF
;
A
#
# COMPACT_ATOMS: atom_id res chain seq x y z
N MET A 1 -17.13 -6.12 0.10
CA MET A 1 -16.00 -7.05 -0.08
C MET A 1 -16.08 -7.52 -1.51
N LEU A 2 -14.97 -7.41 -2.22
CA LEU A 2 -14.90 -7.71 -3.64
C LEU A 2 -15.16 -9.20 -3.86
N ASP A 3 -15.99 -9.53 -4.85
CA ASP A 3 -16.24 -10.93 -5.23
C ASP A 3 -15.14 -11.39 -6.19
N VAL A 4 -14.06 -11.94 -5.63
CA VAL A 4 -12.87 -12.35 -6.37
C VAL A 4 -13.20 -13.36 -7.48
N ARG A 5 -14.28 -14.14 -7.34
CA ARG A 5 -14.73 -15.12 -8.35
C ARG A 5 -15.32 -14.48 -9.60
N LYS A 6 -15.71 -13.21 -9.52
CA LYS A 6 -16.21 -12.41 -10.64
C LYS A 6 -15.10 -11.59 -11.29
N LEU A 7 -13.90 -11.57 -10.70
CA LEU A 7 -12.75 -10.99 -11.36
C LEU A 7 -12.26 -11.97 -12.41
N ASP A 8 -12.19 -11.49 -13.64
CA ASP A 8 -11.43 -12.18 -14.66
C ASP A 8 -9.94 -11.99 -14.32
N LEU A 9 -9.41 -12.93 -13.53
CA LEU A 9 -8.02 -12.96 -13.09
C LEU A 9 -7.09 -13.63 -14.11
N ASP A 10 -7.64 -14.12 -15.22
CA ASP A 10 -6.90 -14.77 -16.31
C ASP A 10 -6.61 -13.80 -17.46
N SER A 11 -7.44 -12.75 -17.63
CA SER A 11 -7.16 -11.64 -18.55
C SER A 11 -5.87 -10.89 -18.21
N PRO A 12 -5.23 -10.13 -19.11
CA PRO A 12 -4.14 -9.23 -18.73
C PRO A 12 -4.62 -8.14 -17.76
N GLU A 13 -3.71 -7.62 -16.93
CA GLU A 13 -4.01 -6.45 -16.09
C GLU A 13 -4.41 -5.28 -16.99
N GLN A 14 -5.56 -4.65 -16.69
CA GLN A 14 -6.02 -3.52 -17.48
C GLN A 14 -5.08 -2.33 -17.25
N PRO A 15 -4.71 -1.59 -18.32
CA PRO A 15 -3.90 -0.40 -18.16
C PRO A 15 -4.63 0.61 -17.28
N VAL A 16 -3.92 1.19 -16.33
CA VAL A 16 -4.45 2.28 -15.51
C VAL A 16 -4.52 3.53 -16.39
N GLU A 17 -5.74 3.94 -16.74
CA GLU A 17 -5.96 5.22 -17.42
C GLU A 17 -5.48 6.35 -16.50
N ARG A 18 -4.66 7.28 -17.00
CA ARG A 18 -4.27 8.45 -16.21
C ARG A 18 -5.35 9.53 -16.28
N ILE A 19 -5.84 9.97 -15.12
CA ILE A 19 -6.78 11.09 -15.02
C ILE A 19 -6.22 12.21 -14.15
N THR A 20 -6.66 13.43 -14.43
CA THR A 20 -6.24 14.61 -13.66
C THR A 20 -7.22 14.86 -12.52
N VAL A 21 -6.76 14.57 -11.30
CA VAL A 21 -7.48 14.90 -10.06
C VAL A 21 -6.52 15.67 -9.16
N ALA A 22 -6.99 16.78 -8.59
CA ALA A 22 -6.19 17.54 -7.62
C ALA A 22 -5.89 16.67 -6.40
N GLN A 23 -4.63 16.60 -6.00
CA GLN A 23 -4.22 15.88 -4.79
C GLN A 23 -4.80 16.59 -3.56
N PRO A 24 -5.72 15.96 -2.79
CA PRO A 24 -6.37 16.63 -1.66
C PRO A 24 -5.41 16.93 -0.50
N MET A 25 -4.39 16.08 -0.32
CA MET A 25 -3.34 16.21 0.68
C MET A 25 -2.10 15.43 0.24
N GLU A 26 -0.93 15.86 0.70
CA GLU A 26 0.31 15.11 0.50
C GLU A 26 0.24 13.72 1.15
N LEU A 27 0.72 12.72 0.43
CA LEU A 27 0.71 11.32 0.86
C LEU A 27 2.13 10.78 0.92
N ALA A 28 2.41 9.98 1.93
CA ALA A 28 3.59 9.14 2.01
C ALA A 28 3.21 7.75 2.51
N THR A 29 4.11 6.78 2.39
CA THR A 29 3.93 5.43 2.94
C THR A 29 4.94 5.15 4.03
N THR A 30 4.56 4.41 5.07
CA THR A 30 5.54 3.90 6.04
C THR A 30 5.01 2.65 6.75
N ARG A 31 5.89 1.97 7.45
CA ARG A 31 5.53 0.84 8.30
C ARG A 31 5.03 1.35 9.65
N TYR A 32 4.05 0.66 10.26
CA TYR A 32 3.59 0.99 11.62
C TYR A 32 4.73 1.14 12.64
N GLN A 33 5.75 0.28 12.57
CA GLN A 33 6.90 0.30 13.47
C GLN A 33 7.89 1.44 13.20
N ASN A 34 7.86 2.01 12.00
CA ASN A 34 8.74 3.13 11.61
C ASN A 34 8.10 4.48 11.90
N TRP A 35 6.77 4.53 12.04
CA TRP A 35 6.06 5.77 12.34
C TRP A 35 6.49 6.37 13.68
N ARG A 36 6.57 7.70 13.71
CA ARG A 36 6.96 8.52 14.86
C ARG A 36 6.06 9.75 14.94
N SER A 37 5.72 10.17 16.16
CA SER A 37 4.89 11.36 16.40
C SER A 37 5.50 12.64 15.83
N GLU A 38 6.83 12.69 15.79
CA GLU A 38 7.62 13.84 15.35
C GLU A 38 7.66 13.98 13.83
N SER A 39 7.14 12.99 13.08
CA SER A 39 7.16 13.01 11.61
C SER A 39 6.35 14.15 11.00
N GLY A 40 5.37 14.70 11.73
CA GLY A 40 4.43 15.69 11.19
C GLY A 40 3.33 15.11 10.30
N TYR A 41 3.33 13.78 10.07
CA TYR A 41 2.32 13.10 9.26
C TYR A 41 1.19 12.55 10.12
N LEU A 42 -0.05 12.70 9.63
CA LEU A 42 -1.22 12.00 10.12
C LEU A 42 -1.07 10.49 9.86
N PRO A 43 -1.06 9.62 10.88
CA PRO A 43 -1.03 8.17 10.68
C PRO A 43 -2.37 7.67 10.15
N VAL A 44 -2.35 7.06 8.95
CA VAL A 44 -3.53 6.48 8.28
C VAL A 44 -3.35 4.99 8.14
N GLY A 45 -4.11 4.20 8.89
CA GLY A 45 -4.11 2.75 8.76
C GLY A 45 -4.81 2.28 7.49
N ILE A 46 -4.09 1.51 6.68
CA ILE A 46 -4.60 0.85 5.47
C ILE A 46 -4.60 -0.68 5.64
N THR A 47 -4.90 -1.15 6.85
CA THR A 47 -4.87 -2.57 7.19
C THR A 47 -6.24 -3.07 7.68
N VAL A 48 -6.48 -4.36 7.49
CA VAL A 48 -7.75 -5.02 7.83
C VAL A 48 -7.91 -5.25 9.34
N GLY A 49 -6.81 -5.26 10.08
CA GLY A 49 -6.76 -5.55 11.51
C GLY A 49 -6.17 -4.39 12.30
N ARG A 50 -6.61 -4.23 13.55
CA ARG A 50 -6.10 -3.20 14.44
C ARG A 50 -4.66 -3.53 14.90
N PRO A 51 -3.68 -2.63 14.69
CA PRO A 51 -2.32 -2.79 15.21
C PRO A 51 -2.29 -2.68 16.74
N ARG A 52 -2.40 -3.81 17.47
CA ARG A 52 -2.46 -3.82 18.95
C ARG A 52 -1.21 -3.21 19.63
N PHE A 53 -0.07 -3.27 18.95
CA PHE A 53 1.19 -2.69 19.44
C PHE A 53 1.30 -1.18 19.16
N PHE A 54 0.50 -0.63 18.26
CA PHE A 54 0.55 0.78 17.89
C PHE A 54 -0.30 1.59 18.87
N ARG A 55 0.37 2.31 19.77
CA ARG A 55 -0.25 3.03 20.89
C ARG A 55 -0.64 4.48 20.57
N HIS A 56 -0.35 4.94 19.35
CA HIS A 56 -0.68 6.29 18.92
C HIS A 56 -2.09 6.35 18.32
N SER A 57 -2.71 7.53 18.38
CA SER A 57 -3.95 7.81 17.67
C SER A 57 -3.70 7.73 16.17
N TYR A 58 -4.60 7.09 15.44
CA TYR A 58 -4.59 7.01 13.98
C TYR A 58 -6.01 6.97 13.44
N VAL A 59 -6.14 7.32 12.16
CA VAL A 59 -7.38 7.17 11.40
C VAL A 59 -7.26 5.96 10.48
N SER A 60 -8.37 5.32 10.12
CA SER A 60 -8.35 4.20 9.18
C SER A 60 -9.06 4.58 7.88
N LEU A 61 -8.40 4.31 6.75
CA LEU A 61 -9.01 4.43 5.43
C LEU A 61 -9.23 3.01 4.88
N ASN A 62 -10.32 2.38 5.32
CA ASN A 62 -10.60 0.96 5.10
C ASN A 62 -10.73 0.57 3.60
N PHE A 63 -11.01 1.52 2.72
CA PHE A 63 -11.05 1.27 1.28
C PHE A 63 -9.68 0.89 0.71
N LEU A 64 -8.59 1.39 1.30
CA LEU A 64 -7.22 0.99 0.97
C LEU A 64 -6.77 -0.31 1.65
N ALA A 65 -7.57 -0.88 2.56
CA ALA A 65 -7.17 -2.09 3.28
C ALA A 65 -7.37 -3.37 2.45
N PRO A 66 -6.38 -4.28 2.38
CA PRO A 66 -6.42 -5.47 1.51
C PRO A 66 -7.32 -6.59 2.06
N TYR A 67 -8.63 -6.36 2.16
CA TYR A 67 -9.57 -7.32 2.75
C TYR A 67 -9.57 -8.68 2.06
N GLU A 68 -9.47 -8.69 0.73
CA GLU A 68 -9.52 -9.90 -0.09
C GLU A 68 -8.32 -10.81 0.17
N LEU A 69 -7.17 -10.22 0.48
CA LEU A 69 -5.90 -10.91 0.73
C LEU A 69 -5.73 -11.35 2.19
N MET A 70 -6.42 -10.69 3.14
CA MET A 70 -6.26 -10.96 4.58
C MET A 70 -7.43 -11.70 5.22
N LYS A 71 -8.66 -11.50 4.73
CA LYS A 71 -9.90 -12.08 5.29
C LYS A 71 -10.84 -12.61 4.20
N GLY A 72 -10.37 -12.68 2.96
CA GLY A 72 -11.16 -13.08 1.80
C GLY A 72 -10.75 -14.45 1.25
N PRO A 73 -11.21 -14.80 0.04
CA PRO A 73 -10.97 -16.09 -0.58
C PRO A 73 -9.49 -16.35 -0.93
N LEU A 74 -8.64 -15.31 -0.91
CA LEU A 74 -7.20 -15.41 -1.16
C LEU A 74 -6.37 -15.33 0.12
N ALA A 75 -7.00 -15.41 1.30
CA ALA A 75 -6.26 -15.44 2.55
C ALA A 75 -5.31 -16.64 2.61
N GLY A 76 -4.02 -16.36 2.77
CA GLY A 76 -2.96 -17.38 2.83
C GLY A 76 -2.42 -17.85 1.47
N VAL A 77 -2.90 -17.26 0.37
CA VAL A 77 -2.23 -17.36 -0.93
C VAL A 77 -0.88 -16.64 -0.84
N ASN A 78 0.13 -17.18 -1.54
CA ASN A 78 1.47 -16.62 -1.59
C ASN A 78 1.89 -16.49 -3.06
N ASP A 79 1.21 -15.59 -3.76
CA ASP A 79 1.38 -15.31 -5.19
C ASP A 79 1.35 -13.80 -5.37
N ILE A 80 2.54 -13.20 -5.36
CA ILE A 80 2.72 -11.74 -5.40
C ILE A 80 2.04 -11.10 -6.63
N PRO A 81 2.22 -11.61 -7.87
CA PRO A 81 1.48 -11.11 -9.03
C PRO A 81 -0.04 -11.11 -8.84
N LEU A 82 -0.61 -12.22 -8.34
CA LEU A 82 -2.04 -12.33 -8.12
C LEU A 82 -2.52 -11.38 -7.01
N GLU A 83 -1.80 -11.30 -5.91
CA GLU A 83 -2.09 -10.40 -4.78
C GLU A 83 -2.08 -8.94 -5.23
N ARG A 84 -1.03 -8.53 -5.95
CA ARG A 84 -0.90 -7.17 -6.52
C ARG A 84 -2.10 -6.85 -7.41
N ARG A 85 -2.46 -7.76 -8.31
CA ARG A 85 -3.58 -7.59 -9.24
C ARG A 85 -4.91 -7.40 -8.49
N VAL A 86 -5.21 -8.29 -7.55
CA VAL A 86 -6.45 -8.24 -6.78
C VAL A 86 -6.52 -6.96 -5.94
N TYR A 87 -5.39 -6.56 -5.36
CA TYR A 87 -5.31 -5.30 -4.62
C TYR A 87 -5.55 -4.08 -5.53
N ARG A 88 -4.98 -4.05 -6.73
CA ARG A 88 -5.16 -2.93 -7.65
C ARG A 88 -6.59 -2.85 -8.21
N GLU A 89 -7.22 -3.99 -8.46
CA GLU A 89 -8.63 -4.03 -8.84
C GLU A 89 -9.54 -3.51 -7.71
N ARG A 90 -9.19 -3.81 -6.45
CA ARG A 90 -9.85 -3.19 -5.31
C ARG A 90 -9.69 -1.66 -5.33
N LEU A 91 -8.48 -1.13 -5.56
CA LEU A 91 -8.26 0.32 -5.64
C LEU A 91 -9.12 0.97 -6.73
N ARG A 92 -9.21 0.32 -7.89
CA ARG A 92 -10.08 0.76 -8.99
C ARG A 92 -11.56 0.78 -8.60
N LEU A 93 -12.06 -0.29 -7.98
CA LEU A 93 -13.46 -0.42 -7.60
C LEU A 93 -13.89 0.56 -6.50
N TYR A 94 -12.97 0.90 -5.60
CA TYR A 94 -13.22 1.83 -4.49
C TYR A 94 -12.59 3.21 -4.72
N GLU A 95 -12.27 3.55 -5.97
CA GLU A 95 -11.60 4.81 -6.34
C GLU A 95 -12.35 6.03 -5.78
N HIS A 96 -13.67 6.09 -5.98
CA HIS A 96 -14.50 7.19 -5.51
C HIS A 96 -14.48 7.34 -3.99
N GLU A 97 -14.60 6.24 -3.25
CA GLU A 97 -14.60 6.24 -1.79
C GLU A 97 -13.21 6.55 -1.21
N ILE A 98 -12.13 6.12 -1.88
CA ILE A 98 -10.75 6.49 -1.53
C ILE A 98 -10.60 8.01 -1.67
N LEU A 99 -10.97 8.58 -2.81
CA LEU A 99 -10.88 10.03 -3.05
C LEU A 99 -11.72 10.82 -2.04
N ALA A 100 -12.97 10.40 -1.79
CA ALA A 100 -13.83 11.05 -0.81
C ALA A 100 -13.25 10.96 0.61
N GLY A 101 -12.68 9.81 0.98
CA GLY A 101 -12.02 9.62 2.27
C GLY A 101 -10.80 10.53 2.44
N LEU A 102 -9.96 10.64 1.41
CA LEU A 102 -8.81 11.54 1.42
C LEU A 102 -9.22 13.02 1.50
N GLN A 103 -10.26 13.42 0.78
CA GLN A 103 -10.82 14.78 0.87
C GLN A 103 -11.35 15.08 2.29
N GLU A 104 -12.03 14.12 2.91
CA GLU A 104 -12.51 14.28 4.29
C GLU A 104 -11.36 14.41 5.30
N LEU A 105 -10.29 13.62 5.13
CA LEU A 105 -9.08 13.75 5.95
C LEU A 105 -8.43 15.12 5.75
N ALA A 106 -8.30 15.60 4.51
CA ALA A 106 -7.75 16.91 4.21
C ALA A 106 -8.58 18.05 4.85
N ARG A 107 -9.92 17.94 4.85
CA ARG A 107 -10.80 18.91 5.53
C ARG A 107 -10.63 18.89 7.05
N LYS A 108 -10.50 17.69 7.63
CA LYS A 108 -10.39 17.51 9.09
C LYS A 108 -9.01 17.86 9.64
N TYR A 109 -7.96 17.69 8.83
CA TYR A 109 -6.56 17.92 9.18
C TYR A 109 -5.89 18.85 8.14
N PRO A 110 -6.34 20.12 8.03
CA PRO A 110 -5.84 21.03 7.01
C PRO A 110 -4.34 21.26 7.15
N GLY A 111 -3.61 21.20 6.02
CA GLY A 111 -2.16 21.39 5.97
C GLY A 111 -1.33 20.27 6.62
N THR A 112 -1.95 19.16 7.04
CA THR A 112 -1.24 18.01 7.62
C THR A 112 -1.10 16.91 6.56
N PRO A 113 0.12 16.51 6.17
CA PRO A 113 0.31 15.40 5.24
C PRO A 113 -0.08 14.06 5.90
N ALA A 114 -0.38 13.03 5.11
CA ALA A 114 -0.81 11.73 5.61
C ALA A 114 0.18 10.61 5.28
N ALA A 115 0.46 9.74 6.26
CA ALA A 115 1.29 8.56 6.10
C ALA A 115 0.44 7.28 6.12
N LEU A 116 0.40 6.56 5.00
CA LEU A 116 -0.29 5.28 4.86
C LEU A 116 0.51 4.17 5.53
N LEU A 117 -0.08 3.54 6.54
CA LEU A 117 0.56 2.58 7.44
C LEU A 117 0.17 1.14 7.12
N CYS A 118 1.19 0.28 6.96
CA CYS A 118 1.04 -1.17 6.86
C CYS A 118 2.03 -1.93 7.79
N PHE A 119 1.77 -3.22 8.02
CA PHE A 119 2.57 -4.09 8.90
C PHE A 119 3.85 -4.63 8.24
N GLU A 120 3.81 -4.83 6.93
CA GLU A 120 4.80 -5.61 6.19
C GLU A 120 6.16 -4.91 6.09
N LYS A 121 7.23 -5.69 6.15
CA LYS A 121 8.59 -5.20 5.99
C LYS A 121 8.99 -5.31 4.51
N VAL A 122 8.94 -4.18 3.80
CA VAL A 122 9.25 -4.07 2.37
C VAL A 122 10.65 -4.63 2.04
N ALA A 123 11.63 -4.50 2.93
CA ALA A 123 12.98 -5.04 2.73
C ALA A 123 13.04 -6.58 2.65
N GLU A 124 12.12 -7.28 3.32
CA GLU A 124 12.08 -8.76 3.31
C GLU A 124 11.27 -9.27 2.12
N LEU A 125 10.20 -8.56 1.77
CA LEU A 125 9.27 -8.93 0.70
C LEU A 125 9.64 -8.38 -0.69
N GLY A 126 10.56 -7.41 -0.78
CA GLY A 126 10.99 -6.78 -2.03
C GLY A 126 9.84 -6.09 -2.77
N GLU A 127 9.56 -4.81 -2.45
CA GLU A 127 8.45 -3.98 -3.00
C GLU A 127 7.03 -4.57 -2.92
N ALA A 128 6.87 -5.84 -2.57
CA ALA A 128 5.61 -6.55 -2.39
C ALA A 128 4.98 -6.19 -1.05
N CYS A 129 4.36 -5.03 -1.00
CA CYS A 129 3.52 -4.60 0.11
C CYS A 129 2.38 -3.74 -0.44
N HIS A 130 1.20 -3.94 0.12
CA HIS A 130 -0.02 -3.20 -0.22
C HIS A 130 0.18 -1.67 -0.24
N ARG A 131 0.98 -1.12 0.69
CA ARG A 131 1.25 0.33 0.72
C ARG A 131 2.05 0.80 -0.51
N ARG A 132 3.00 0.00 -0.99
CA ARG A 132 3.82 0.34 -2.16
C ARG A 132 3.00 0.19 -3.45
N TRP A 133 2.18 -0.86 -3.55
CA TRP A 133 1.24 -0.99 -4.66
C TRP A 133 0.21 0.13 -4.71
N ALA A 134 -0.23 0.65 -3.55
CA ALA A 134 -1.09 1.82 -3.49
C ALA A 134 -0.35 3.08 -3.96
N ALA A 135 0.90 3.29 -3.53
CA ALA A 135 1.74 4.39 -4.00
C ALA A 135 1.91 4.38 -5.53
N GLU A 136 2.30 3.23 -6.09
CA GLU A 136 2.42 3.03 -7.54
C GLU A 136 1.10 3.30 -8.26
N TRP A 137 -0.02 2.83 -7.70
CA TRP A 137 -1.34 3.07 -8.29
C TRP A 137 -1.73 4.55 -8.29
N PHE A 138 -1.44 5.31 -7.22
CA PHE A 138 -1.69 6.75 -7.19
C PHE A 138 -0.84 7.51 -8.22
N GLU A 139 0.41 7.10 -8.39
CA GLU A 139 1.32 7.67 -9.39
C GLU A 139 0.84 7.39 -10.82
N GLU A 140 0.47 6.14 -11.13
CA GLU A 140 -0.04 5.76 -12.45
C GLU A 140 -1.41 6.40 -12.75
N ARG A 141 -2.33 6.38 -11.78
CA ARG A 141 -3.72 6.83 -11.95
C ARG A 141 -3.85 8.34 -11.96
N TYR A 142 -3.14 9.05 -11.07
CA TYR A 142 -3.30 10.49 -10.89
C TYR A 142 -2.01 11.30 -11.10
N GLY A 143 -0.85 10.65 -11.14
CA GLY A 143 0.44 11.34 -11.15
C GLY A 143 0.87 11.88 -9.80
N TRP A 144 0.33 11.35 -8.69
CA TRP A 144 0.71 11.78 -7.35
C TRP A 144 1.96 11.03 -6.89
N GLU A 145 2.99 11.76 -6.49
CA GLU A 145 4.17 11.17 -5.86
C GLU A 145 3.84 10.76 -4.43
N VAL A 146 4.07 9.49 -4.10
CA VAL A 146 3.82 8.93 -2.76
C VAL A 146 5.09 8.24 -2.24
N PRO A 147 6.05 9.00 -1.67
CA PRO A 147 7.32 8.45 -1.21
C PRO A 147 7.16 7.52 0.01
N GLU A 148 8.06 6.55 0.16
CA GLU A 148 8.18 5.81 1.43
C GLU A 148 9.05 6.64 2.39
N LEU A 149 8.52 6.92 3.59
CA LEU A 149 9.28 7.61 4.63
C LEU A 149 10.42 6.72 5.13
N GLU A 150 11.61 7.32 5.24
CA GLU A 150 12.77 6.61 5.77
C GLU A 150 12.51 6.11 7.20
N PRO A 151 13.02 4.91 7.53
CA PRO A 151 13.02 4.48 8.92
C PRO A 151 13.82 5.46 9.79
N PRO A 152 13.38 5.71 11.03
CA PRO A 152 14.13 6.55 11.96
C PRO A 152 15.51 5.94 12.26
N ALA A 153 16.50 6.82 12.46
CA ALA A 153 17.89 6.45 12.72
C ALA A 153 18.00 5.37 13.81
N GLY A 154 18.77 4.32 13.52
CA GLY A 154 18.90 3.13 14.38
C GLY A 154 17.97 1.97 14.02
N THR A 155 17.03 2.15 13.09
CA THR A 155 16.31 1.04 12.45
C THR A 155 17.04 0.71 11.16
N ALA A 156 17.62 -0.49 11.04
CA ALA A 156 18.51 -0.84 9.93
C ALA A 156 17.88 -0.51 8.55
N PRO A 157 18.59 0.22 7.67
CA PRO A 157 18.09 0.52 6.33
C PRO A 157 17.89 -0.77 5.53
N SER A 158 16.99 -0.75 4.55
CA SER A 158 16.83 -1.84 3.60
C SER A 158 18.14 -2.03 2.84
N GLN A 159 18.85 -3.12 3.10
CA GLN A 159 20.00 -3.47 2.26
C GLN A 159 19.50 -3.89 0.86
N PRO A 160 20.08 -3.37 -0.22
CA PRO A 160 19.85 -3.94 -1.55
C PRO A 160 20.29 -5.41 -1.52
N ARG A 161 19.46 -6.30 -2.05
CA ARG A 161 19.80 -7.73 -2.11
C ARG A 161 21.08 -7.90 -2.94
N LYS A 162 22.03 -8.70 -2.43
CA LYS A 162 23.10 -9.27 -3.27
C LYS A 162 22.44 -10.04 -4.43
N PRO A 163 22.95 -9.91 -5.66
CA PRO A 163 22.41 -10.66 -6.80
C PRO A 163 22.46 -12.17 -6.48
N LYS A 164 21.37 -12.86 -6.81
CA LYS A 164 21.28 -14.32 -6.71
C LYS A 164 22.40 -14.92 -7.56
N PRO A 165 23.25 -15.81 -7.02
CA PRO A 165 24.24 -16.48 -7.86
C PRO A 165 23.53 -17.18 -9.02
N PRO A 166 24.12 -17.15 -10.23
CA PRO A 166 23.51 -17.83 -11.38
C PRO A 166 23.28 -19.30 -11.02
N ALA A 167 22.17 -19.86 -11.51
CA ALA A 167 21.87 -21.28 -11.35
C ALA A 167 23.07 -22.10 -11.83
N PRO A 168 23.47 -23.16 -11.13
CA PRO A 168 24.56 -24.01 -11.61
C PRO A 168 24.17 -24.54 -12.99
N GLU A 169 25.06 -24.37 -13.96
CA GLU A 169 24.93 -25.01 -15.26
C GLU A 169 24.83 -26.52 -15.01
N THR A 170 23.64 -27.08 -15.24
CA THR A 170 23.45 -28.52 -15.27
C THR A 170 24.18 -29.03 -16.49
N LEU A 171 25.36 -29.62 -16.29
CA LEU A 171 26.02 -30.43 -17.30
C LEU A 171 25.21 -31.72 -17.48
N PHE A 172 24.32 -31.73 -18.46
CA PHE A 172 23.81 -32.93 -19.12
C PHE A 172 23.76 -32.69 -20.62
#